data_AF-M0MSS3-F1
#
_entry.id   AF-M0MSS3-F1
#
_cell.length_a   1.000
_cell.length_b   1.000
_cell.length_c   1.000
_cell.angle_alpha   90.00
_cell.angle_beta   90.00
_cell.angle_gamma   90.00
#
_symmetry.space_group_name_H-M   'P 1'
#
loop_
_entity.id
_entity.type
_entity.pdbx_description
1 polymer ?
#
loop_
_entity_poly.entity_id
_entity_poly.type
_entity_poly.pdbx_seq_one_letter_code
_entity_poly.pdbx_strand_id
1 'polypeptide(L)'
;MLVHLIGLPFGILGVGLVYLVADADFTESNARNALNWWVFVFGAGIAIIVMAFVLGAVIDIFVILAALLAIVLGFLGLGFSIWATVKAAGGEAWKYPLAPSLF
;
A
#
# COMPACT_ATOMS: atom_id res chain seq x y z
N MET A 1 -8.18 10.99 8.43
CA MET A 1 -9.14 9.92 8.10
C MET A 1 -9.05 9.50 6.63
N LEU A 2 -9.30 10.38 5.65
CA LEU A 2 -9.36 10.01 4.23
C LEU A 2 -8.02 9.61 3.57
N VAL A 3 -6.88 9.91 4.20
CA VAL A 3 -5.54 9.67 3.62
C VAL A 3 -5.29 8.21 3.22
N HIS A 4 -5.84 7.27 3.97
CA HIS A 4 -5.71 5.84 3.66
C HIS A 4 -6.44 5.47 2.36
N LEU A 5 -7.59 6.09 2.09
CA LEU A 5 -8.37 5.86 0.87
C LEU A 5 -7.82 6.61 -0.34
N ILE A 6 -7.14 7.74 -0.14
CA ILE A 6 -6.48 8.52 -1.21
C ILE A 6 -5.47 7.65 -1.97
N GLY A 7 -4.77 6.76 -1.28
CA GLY A 7 -3.81 5.88 -1.93
C GLY A 7 -4.42 4.83 -2.87
N LEU A 8 -5.72 4.51 -2.77
CA LEU A 8 -6.34 3.56 -3.69
C LEU A 8 -6.31 4.03 -5.15
N PRO A 9 -6.82 5.24 -5.49
CA PRO A 9 -6.72 5.77 -6.85
C PRO A 9 -5.37 6.43 -7.17
N PHE A 10 -4.65 6.97 -6.17
CA PHE A 10 -3.47 7.82 -6.41
C PHE A 10 -2.14 7.21 -5.95
N GLY A 11 -2.16 6.05 -5.29
CA GLY A 11 -0.98 5.34 -4.82
C GLY A 11 -0.06 6.21 -3.96
N ILE A 12 1.24 6.01 -4.17
CA ILE A 12 2.33 6.74 -3.49
C ILE A 12 2.21 8.24 -3.71
N LEU A 13 1.82 8.70 -4.91
CA LEU A 13 1.79 10.13 -5.24
C LEU A 13 0.74 10.88 -4.41
N GLY A 14 -0.48 10.33 -4.32
CA GLY A 14 -1.55 10.97 -3.56
C GLY A 14 -1.25 11.00 -2.07
N VAL A 15 -0.80 9.88 -1.50
CA VAL A 15 -0.48 9.80 -0.07
C VAL A 15 0.79 10.59 0.27
N GLY A 16 1.80 10.56 -0.60
CA GLY A 16 3.02 11.32 -0.47
C GLY A 16 2.77 12.82 -0.45
N LEU A 17 1.88 13.32 -1.31
CA LEU A 17 1.47 14.72 -1.27
C LEU A 17 0.83 15.07 0.09
N VAL A 18 -0.08 14.24 0.59
CA VAL A 18 -0.70 14.47 1.92
C VAL A 18 0.34 14.48 3.03
N TYR A 19 1.33 13.57 2.99
CA TYR A 19 2.41 13.52 3.97
C TYR A 19 3.27 14.78 3.95
N LEU A 20 3.57 15.33 2.77
CA LEU A 20 4.41 16.53 2.62
C LEU A 20 3.73 17.83 3.06
N VAL A 21 2.39 17.88 3.03
CA VAL A 21 1.62 19.11 3.33
C VAL A 21 0.85 19.03 4.65
N ALA A 22 0.96 17.92 5.40
CA ALA A 22 0.25 17.75 6.66
C ALA A 22 0.93 18.52 7.79
N ASP A 23 0.25 19.52 8.34
CA ASP A 23 0.75 20.29 9.50
C ASP A 23 0.32 19.70 10.85
N ALA A 24 -0.76 18.92 10.88
CA ALA A 24 -1.26 18.33 12.12
C ALA A 24 -0.62 16.96 12.36
N ASP A 25 0.00 16.77 13.54
CA ASP A 25 0.70 15.53 13.94
C ASP A 25 -0.10 14.26 13.64
N PHE A 26 -1.42 14.29 13.90
CA PHE A 26 -2.29 13.14 13.64
C PHE A 26 -2.43 12.84 12.14
N THR A 27 -2.59 13.87 11.31
CA THR A 27 -2.69 13.72 9.86
C THR A 27 -1.35 13.27 9.29
N GLU A 28 -0.26 13.87 9.73
CA GLU A 28 1.10 13.51 9.31
C GLU A 28 1.42 12.05 9.67
N SER A 29 1.14 11.62 10.91
CA SER A 29 1.37 10.23 11.32
C SER A 29 0.53 9.24 10.51
N ASN A 30 -0.72 9.57 10.18
CA ASN A 30 -1.54 8.70 9.33
C ASN A 30 -1.03 8.68 7.89
N ALA A 31 -0.60 9.82 7.35
CA ALA A 31 -0.05 9.93 6.01
C ALA A 31 1.27 9.17 5.88
N ARG A 32 2.14 9.24 6.88
CA ARG A 32 3.39 8.46 6.98
C ARG A 32 3.13 6.96 6.95
N ASN A 33 2.18 6.48 7.76
CA ASN A 33 1.82 5.06 7.79
C ASN A 33 1.23 4.58 6.45
N ALA A 34 0.36 5.39 5.85
CA ALA A 34 -0.18 5.10 4.53
C ALA A 34 0.91 5.13 3.44
N LEU A 35 1.87 6.04 3.53
CA LEU A 35 2.96 6.16 2.55
C LEU A 35 3.87 4.93 2.61
N ASN A 36 4.25 4.51 3.82
CA ASN A 36 4.98 3.26 4.07
C ASN A 36 4.26 2.06 3.43
N TRP A 37 2.93 1.99 3.56
CA TRP A 37 2.11 0.95 2.93
C TRP A 37 2.12 0.99 1.41
N TRP A 38 1.90 2.15 0.80
CA TRP A 38 1.85 2.25 -0.66
C TRP A 38 3.22 2.08 -1.31
N VAL A 39 4.30 2.43 -0.62
CA VAL A 39 5.67 2.08 -1.05
C VAL A 39 5.88 0.56 -1.03
N PHE A 40 5.43 -0.13 0.03
CA PHE A 40 5.46 -1.59 0.08
C PHE A 40 4.63 -2.23 -1.05
N VAL A 41 3.39 -1.78 -1.24
CA VAL A 41 2.49 -2.30 -2.29
C VAL A 41 3.11 -2.11 -3.67
N PHE A 42 3.71 -0.95 -3.95
CA PHE A 42 4.38 -0.70 -5.21
C PHE A 42 5.60 -1.60 -5.41
N GLY A 43 6.47 -1.72 -4.40
CA GLY A 43 7.63 -2.61 -4.44
C GLY A 43 7.24 -4.08 -4.65
N ALA A 44 6.23 -4.55 -3.93
CA ALA A 44 5.67 -5.89 -4.10
C ALA A 44 5.06 -6.07 -5.51
N GLY A 45 4.37 -5.05 -6.04
CA GLY A 45 3.84 -5.05 -7.40
C GLY A 45 4.93 -5.19 -8.46
N ILE A 46 6.04 -4.46 -8.33
CA ILE A 46 7.21 -4.63 -9.22
C ILE A 46 7.76 -6.05 -9.14
N ALA A 47 7.93 -6.61 -7.94
CA ALA A 47 8.42 -7.98 -7.76
C ALA A 47 7.49 -9.02 -8.42
N ILE A 48 6.18 -8.83 -8.30
CA ILE A 48 5.16 -9.67 -8.94
C ILE A 48 5.23 -9.56 -10.47
N ILE A 49 5.42 -8.35 -11.02
CA ILE A 49 5.62 -8.14 -12.47
C ILE A 49 6.87 -8.86 -12.95
N VAL A 50 7.99 -8.75 -12.24
CA VAL A 50 9.23 -9.46 -12.56
C VAL A 50 9.00 -10.98 -12.53
N MET A 51 8.31 -11.49 -11.52
CA MET A 51 7.94 -12.91 -11.46
C MET A 51 7.10 -13.33 -12.68
N ALA A 52 6.08 -12.56 -13.03
CA ALA A 52 5.19 -12.87 -14.15
C ALA A 52 5.91 -12.88 -15.50
N PHE A 53 6.72 -11.87 -15.80
CA PHE A 53 7.25 -11.66 -17.15
C PHE A 53 8.68 -12.16 -17.35
N VAL A 54 9.51 -12.18 -16.30
CA VAL A 54 10.89 -12.68 -16.40
C VAL A 54 10.93 -14.17 -16.12
N LEU A 55 10.40 -14.61 -14.97
CA LEU A 55 10.39 -16.03 -14.62
C LEU A 55 9.32 -16.79 -15.42
N GLY A 56 8.16 -16.17 -15.65
CA GLY A 56 7.09 -16.74 -16.47
C GLY A 56 7.45 -16.95 -17.93
N ALA A 57 8.40 -16.19 -18.49
CA ALA A 57 8.92 -16.44 -19.84
C ALA A 57 9.73 -17.75 -19.95
N VAL A 58 10.16 -18.30 -18.82
CA VAL A 58 10.92 -19.56 -18.74
C VAL A 58 10.04 -20.71 -18.23
N ILE A 59 9.18 -20.44 -17.24
CA ILE A 59 8.31 -21.44 -16.61
C ILE A 59 6.92 -20.82 -16.35
N ASP A 60 5.93 -21.28 -17.11
CA ASP A 60 4.56 -20.72 -17.13
C ASP A 60 3.87 -20.65 -15.76
N ILE A 61 4.20 -21.54 -14.82
CA ILE A 61 3.62 -21.55 -13.47
C ILE A 61 3.80 -20.21 -12.75
N PHE A 62 4.90 -19.49 -13.02
CA PHE A 62 5.14 -18.19 -12.39
C PHE A 62 4.14 -17.11 -12.83
N VAL A 63 3.55 -17.22 -14.01
CA VAL A 63 2.49 -16.31 -14.45
C VAL A 63 1.25 -16.48 -13.56
N ILE A 64 0.86 -17.72 -13.30
CA ILE A 64 -0.30 -18.06 -12.44
C ILE A 64 -0.04 -17.61 -11.00
N LEU A 65 1.14 -17.91 -10.47
CA LEU A 65 1.51 -17.51 -9.11
C LEU A 65 1.55 -15.99 -8.95
N ALA A 66 2.10 -15.27 -9.94
CA ALA A 66 2.12 -13.82 -9.94
C ALA A 66 0.70 -13.22 -9.99
N ALA A 67 -0.19 -13.79 -10.82
CA ALA A 67 -1.59 -13.36 -10.87
C ALA A 67 -2.31 -13.55 -9.53
N LEU A 68 -2.13 -14.70 -8.86
CA LEU A 68 -2.70 -14.94 -7.54
C LEU A 68 -2.14 -13.97 -6.50
N LEU A 69 -0.83 -13.71 -6.49
CA LEU A 69 -0.20 -12.74 -5.60
C LEU A 69 -0.71 -11.32 -5.85
N ALA A 70 -0.91 -10.92 -7.10
CA ALA A 70 -1.47 -9.61 -7.45
C ALA A 70 -2.89 -9.43 -6.90
N ILE A 71 -3.73 -10.47 -7.02
CA ILE A 71 -5.08 -10.46 -6.46
C ILE A 71 -5.04 -10.31 -4.94
N VAL A 72 -4.20 -11.10 -4.25
CA VAL A 72 -4.02 -11.01 -2.80
C VAL A 72 -3.54 -9.62 -2.39
N LEU A 73 -2.54 -9.07 -3.08
CA LEU A 73 -2.02 -7.74 -2.80
C LEU A 73 -3.08 -6.65 -3.00
N GLY A 74 -3.92 -6.77 -4.03
CA GLY A 74 -5.06 -5.87 -4.26
C GLY A 74 -6.08 -5.91 -3.13
N PHE A 75 -6.46 -7.10 -2.66
CA PHE A 75 -7.37 -7.26 -1.53
C PHE A 75 -6.77 -6.74 -0.22
N LEU A 76 -5.49 -6.98 0.04
CA LEU A 76 -4.80 -6.39 1.18
C LEU A 76 -4.76 -4.86 1.08
N GLY A 77 -4.50 -4.32 -0.12
CA GLY A 77 -4.52 -2.89 -0.44
C GLY A 77 -5.84 -2.24 -0.05
N LEU A 78 -6.95 -2.83 -0.51
CA LEU A 78 -8.30 -2.37 -0.19
C LEU A 78 -8.64 -2.57 1.29
N GLY A 79 -8.50 -3.79 1.80
CA GLY A 79 -8.90 -4.18 3.15
C GLY A 79 -8.15 -3.40 4.23
N PHE A 80 -6.83 -3.28 4.11
CA PHE A 80 -6.04 -2.50 5.07
C PHE A 80 -6.29 -1.00 4.96
N SER A 81 -6.56 -0.46 3.77
CA SER A 81 -6.89 0.97 3.64
C SER A 81 -8.26 1.31 4.28
N ILE A 82 -9.24 0.42 4.13
CA ILE A 82 -10.54 0.54 4.83
C ILE A 82 -10.32 0.43 6.34
N TRP A 83 -9.58 -0.58 6.79
CA TRP A 83 -9.33 -0.79 8.22
C TRP A 83 -8.57 0.38 8.86
N ALA A 84 -7.52 0.87 8.20
CA ALA A 84 -6.76 2.03 8.66
C ALA A 84 -7.65 3.28 8.73
N THR A 85 -8.61 3.43 7.82
CA THR A 85 -9.63 4.50 7.88
C THR A 85 -10.51 4.38 9.11
N VAL A 86 -10.99 3.16 9.43
CA VAL A 86 -11.76 2.90 10.66
C VAL A 86 -10.95 3.23 11.91
N LYS A 87 -9.68 2.82 11.96
CA LYS A 87 -8.79 3.13 13.09
C LYS A 87 -8.52 4.62 13.22
N ALA A 88 -8.30 5.32 12.11
CA ALA A 88 -8.15 6.77 12.10
C ALA A 88 -9.42 7.50 12.58
N ALA A 89 -10.61 6.97 12.29
CA ALA A 89 -11.87 7.51 12.82
C ALA A 89 -12.00 7.33 14.34
N GLY A 90 -11.38 6.28 14.89
CA GLY A 90 -11.24 6.07 16.33
C GLY A 90 -10.09 6.83 16.99
N GLY A 91 -9.40 7.72 16.26
CA GLY A 91 -8.27 8.51 16.79
C GLY A 91 -6.93 7.77 16.83
N GLU A 92 -6.80 6.62 16.16
CA GLU A 92 -5.57 5.83 16.14
C GLU A 92 -4.83 5.96 14.80
N ALA A 93 -3.57 6.37 14.85
CA ALA A 93 -2.68 6.35 13.69
C ALA A 93 -2.11 4.93 13.48
N TRP A 94 -2.94 4.05 12.94
CA TRP A 94 -2.64 2.62 12.80
C TRP A 94 -1.50 2.36 11.80
N LYS A 95 -0.61 1.42 12.14
CA LYS A 95 0.51 0.97 11.30
C LYS A 95 0.12 -0.29 10.53
N TYR A 96 0.43 -0.32 9.25
CA TYR A 96 0.14 -1.46 8.38
C TYR A 96 1.09 -2.63 8.71
N PRO A 97 0.58 -3.85 8.99
CA PRO A 97 1.36 -4.97 9.50
C PRO A 97 2.53 -5.42 8.64
N LEU A 98 2.43 -5.25 7.31
CA LEU A 98 3.46 -5.67 6.36
C LEU A 98 4.30 -4.50 5.85
N ALA A 99 3.91 -3.26 6.17
CA ALA A 99 4.64 -2.09 5.70
C ALA A 99 5.93 -1.90 6.50
N PRO A 100 7.08 -1.67 5.85
CA PRO A 100 8.29 -1.27 6.54
C PRO A 100 8.14 0.16 7.08
N SER A 101 8.89 0.50 8.12
CA SER A 101 8.96 1.87 8.64
C SER A 101 10.08 2.63 7.93
N LEU A 102 9.77 3.33 6.84
CA LEU A 102 10.76 4.03 5.99
C LEU A 102 10.86 5.52 6.31
N PHE A 103 9.73 6.13 6.66
CA PHE A 103 9.58 7.54 7.02
C PHE A 103 9.17 7.68 8.47
#